data_AF-A0A8S0UGJ9-F1
#
_entry.id   AF-A0A8S0UGJ9-F1
#
_cell.length_a   1.000
_cell.length_b   1.000
_cell.length_c   1.000
_cell.angle_alpha   90.00
_cell.angle_beta   90.00
_cell.angle_gamma   90.00
#
_symmetry.space_group_name_H-M   'P 1'
#
loop_
_entity.id
_entity.type
_entity.pdbx_description
1 polymer ?
#
loop_
_entity_poly.entity_id
_entity_poly.type
_entity_poly.pdbx_seq_one_letter_code
_entity_poly.pdbx_strand_id
1 'polypeptide(L)'
;MFNLYRWDSCLKELDLLNEDANVYKLIGPVLVKQDLAEANANVRKRIDYISAELKRLDATLQDLEEKQNSKKEAIFKVQQRIQSLQAGKGKA
;
A
#
# COMPACT_ATOMS: atom_id res chain seq x y z
N MET A 1 -6.40 -1.09 -1.16
CA MET A 1 -7.42 -0.25 -0.48
C MET A 1 -8.76 -0.96 -0.29
N PHE A 2 -9.43 -1.47 -1.33
CA PHE A 2 -10.74 -2.15 -1.22
C PHE A 2 -10.78 -3.32 -0.20
N ASN A 3 -9.75 -4.17 -0.18
CA ASN A 3 -9.68 -5.27 0.79
C ASN A 3 -9.55 -4.78 2.24
N LEU A 4 -8.79 -3.70 2.50
CA LEU A 4 -8.67 -3.12 3.85
C LEU A 4 -10.02 -2.61 4.34
N TYR A 5 -10.76 -1.89 3.47
CA TYR A 5 -12.09 -1.38 3.78
C TYR A 5 -13.07 -2.51 4.14
N ARG A 6 -13.01 -3.63 3.41
CA ARG A 6 -13.84 -4.80 3.72
C ARG A 6 -13.51 -5.40 5.09
N TRP A 7 -12.24 -5.49 5.46
CA TRP A 7 -11.85 -5.96 6.78
C TRP A 7 -12.29 -4.98 7.89
N ASP A 8 -12.17 -3.68 7.66
CA ASP A 8 -12.63 -2.65 8.59
C ASP A 8 -14.15 -2.68 8.81
N SER A 9 -14.93 -2.89 7.74
CA SER A 9 -16.38 -3.12 7.83
C SER A 9 -16.70 -4.38 8.63
N CYS A 10 -16.00 -5.48 8.35
CA CYS A 10 -16.19 -6.74 9.07
C CYS A 10 -15.87 -6.58 10.57
N LEU A 11 -14.84 -5.82 10.93
CA LEU A 11 -14.51 -5.54 12.32
C LEU A 11 -15.65 -4.78 13.03
N LYS A 12 -16.19 -3.74 12.37
CA LYS A 12 -17.32 -2.96 12.88
C LYS A 12 -18.56 -3.84 13.06
N GLU A 13 -18.82 -4.76 12.15
CA GLU A 13 -19.93 -5.71 12.27
C GLU A 13 -19.72 -6.67 13.45
N LEU A 14 -18.50 -7.17 13.67
CA LEU A 14 -18.18 -8.04 14.81
C LEU A 14 -18.29 -7.31 16.15
N ASP A 15 -17.89 -6.04 16.22
CA ASP A 15 -17.97 -5.21 17.43
C ASP A 15 -19.44 -4.93 17.86
N LEU A 16 -20.42 -5.16 16.97
CA LEU A 16 -21.86 -5.02 17.27
C LEU A 16 -22.53 -6.32 17.74
N LEU A 17 -21.83 -7.45 17.72
CA LEU A 17 -22.39 -8.74 18.10
C LEU A 17 -22.45 -8.89 19.63
N ASN A 18 -23.50 -9.58 20.10
CA ASN A 18 -23.57 -10.03 21.49
C ASN A 18 -22.52 -11.12 21.76
N GLU A 19 -22.11 -11.28 23.01
CA GLU A 19 -21.08 -12.26 23.41
C GLU A 19 -21.45 -13.73 23.10
N ASP A 20 -22.74 -14.05 23.01
CA ASP A 20 -23.26 -15.38 22.70
C ASP A 20 -23.51 -15.61 21.20
N ALA A 21 -23.18 -14.64 20.34
CA ALA A 21 -23.38 -14.74 18.91
C ALA A 21 -22.52 -15.84 18.29
N ASN A 22 -23.11 -16.62 17.39
CA ASN A 22 -22.38 -17.63 16.64
C ASN A 22 -21.67 -16.98 15.44
N VAL A 23 -20.34 -17.04 15.42
CA VAL A 23 -19.51 -16.59 14.30
C VAL A 23 -19.00 -17.80 13.50
N TYR A 24 -19.04 -17.69 12.17
CA TYR A 24 -18.55 -18.71 11.27
C TYR A 24 -17.58 -18.11 10.25
N LYS A 25 -16.50 -18.83 9.98
CA LYS A 25 -15.52 -18.50 8.95
C LYS A 25 -15.67 -19.41 7.75
N LEU A 26 -15.84 -18.83 6.57
CA LEU A 26 -15.87 -19.57 5.31
C LEU A 26 -14.45 -19.96 4.88
N ILE A 27 -14.21 -21.26 4.74
CA ILE A 27 -12.96 -21.85 4.24
C ILE A 27 -13.31 -22.80 3.09
N GLY A 28 -13.04 -22.37 1.85
CA GLY A 28 -13.49 -23.09 0.66
C GLY A 28 -15.03 -23.23 0.67
N PRO A 29 -15.58 -24.44 0.48
CA PRO A 29 -17.02 -24.67 0.54
C PRO A 29 -17.56 -24.86 1.97
N VAL A 30 -16.75 -24.74 3.02
CA VAL A 30 -17.11 -25.12 4.40
C VAL A 30 -17.20 -23.90 5.32
N LEU A 31 -18.20 -23.90 6.20
CA LEU A 31 -18.32 -22.94 7.31
C LEU A 31 -17.78 -23.57 8.60
N VAL A 32 -16.76 -22.95 9.18
CA VAL A 32 -16.14 -23.40 10.43
C VAL A 32 -16.54 -22.45 11.55
N LYS A 33 -17.07 -23.00 12.65
CA LYS A 33 -17.43 -22.19 13.83
C LYS A 33 -16.17 -21.57 14.44
N GLN A 34 -16.29 -20.32 14.85
CA GLN A 34 -15.20 -19.55 15.45
C GLN A 34 -15.69 -18.86 16.71
N ASP A 35 -14.79 -18.73 17.67
CA ASP A 35 -15.00 -17.89 18.83
C ASP A 35 -14.99 -16.40 18.41
N LEU A 36 -15.83 -15.57 19.03
CA LEU A 36 -15.94 -14.15 18.70
C LEU A 36 -14.63 -13.40 18.98
N ALA A 37 -13.93 -13.71 20.07
CA ALA A 37 -12.65 -13.09 20.39
C ALA A 37 -11.56 -13.51 19.39
N GLU A 38 -11.54 -14.79 18.99
CA GLU A 38 -10.64 -15.28 17.94
C GLU A 38 -10.91 -14.60 16.59
N ALA A 39 -12.18 -14.48 16.19
CA ALA A 39 -12.58 -13.80 14.96
C ALA A 39 -12.11 -12.33 14.96
N ASN A 40 -12.34 -11.62 16.06
CA ASN A 40 -11.91 -10.22 16.24
C ASN A 40 -10.39 -10.07 16.16
N ALA A 41 -9.63 -10.90 16.89
CA ALA A 41 -8.17 -10.87 16.86
C ALA A 41 -7.61 -11.11 15.45
N ASN A 42 -8.20 -12.07 14.72
CA ASN A 42 -7.81 -12.39 13.36
C ASN A 42 -8.09 -11.24 12.37
N VAL A 43 -9.26 -10.61 12.46
CA VAL A 43 -9.60 -9.46 11.60
C VAL A 43 -8.67 -8.28 11.88
N ARG A 44 -8.45 -7.93 13.16
CA ARG A 44 -7.54 -6.83 13.56
C ARG A 44 -6.11 -7.06 13.05
N LYS A 45 -5.58 -8.27 13.25
CA LYS A 45 -4.24 -8.64 12.75
C LYS A 45 -4.12 -8.50 11.23
N ARG A 46 -5.18 -8.80 10.47
CA ARG A 46 -5.19 -8.63 9.00
C ARG A 46 -5.21 -7.16 8.60
N ILE A 47 -5.98 -6.33 9.31
CA ILE A 47 -6.00 -4.86 9.11
C ILE A 47 -4.61 -4.28 9.36
N ASP A 48 -3.97 -4.63 10.48
CA ASP A 48 -2.64 -4.15 10.84
C ASP A 48 -1.59 -4.54 9.80
N TYR A 49 -1.59 -5.81 9.38
CA TYR A 49 -0.68 -6.30 8.35
C TYR A 49 -0.84 -5.55 7.02
N ILE A 50 -2.08 -5.41 6.53
CA ILE A 50 -2.34 -4.70 5.27
C ILE A 50 -1.96 -3.22 5.40
N SER A 51 -2.23 -2.59 6.53
CA SER A 51 -1.88 -1.19 6.79
C SER A 51 -0.37 -0.97 6.82
N ALA A 52 0.38 -1.89 7.42
CA ALA A 52 1.85 -1.88 7.39
C ALA A 52 2.40 -2.03 5.96
N GLU A 53 1.84 -2.94 5.17
CA GLU A 53 2.26 -3.13 3.77
C GLU A 53 1.95 -1.90 2.90
N LEU A 54 0.82 -1.21 3.13
CA LEU A 54 0.54 0.05 2.44
C LEU A 54 1.60 1.11 2.76
N LYS A 55 1.93 1.31 4.04
CA LYS A 55 2.99 2.26 4.45
C LYS A 55 4.34 1.93 3.81
N ARG A 56 4.70 0.64 3.75
CA ARG A 56 5.95 0.19 3.13
C ARG A 56 5.95 0.50 1.63
N LEU A 57 4.83 0.29 0.95
CA LEU A 57 4.70 0.59 -0.47
C LEU A 57 4.75 2.09 -0.75
N ASP A 58 4.08 2.91 0.07
CA ASP A 58 4.13 4.38 -0.05
C ASP A 58 5.57 4.91 0.12
N ALA A 59 6.31 4.40 1.10
CA ALA A 59 7.72 4.75 1.28
C ALA A 59 8.57 4.33 0.06
N THR A 60 8.29 3.16 -0.51
CA THR A 60 8.97 2.68 -1.72
C THR A 60 8.66 3.56 -2.93
N LEU A 61 7.40 4.00 -3.08
CA LEU A 61 6.98 4.91 -4.14
C LEU A 61 7.68 6.25 -4.03
N GLN A 62 7.77 6.82 -2.83
CA GLN A 62 8.47 8.08 -2.59
C GLN A 62 9.96 7.99 -2.96
N ASP A 63 10.66 6.95 -2.49
CA ASP A 63 12.08 6.74 -2.84
C ASP A 63 12.30 6.59 -4.36
N LEU A 64 11.40 5.88 -5.04
CA LEU A 64 11.47 5.74 -6.50
C LEU A 64 11.20 7.07 -7.22
N GLU A 65 10.27 7.88 -6.73
CA GLU A 65 9.98 9.21 -7.29
C GLU A 65 11.18 10.17 -7.14
N GLU A 66 11.81 10.18 -5.96
CA GLU A 66 13.03 10.96 -5.70
C GLU A 66 14.18 10.54 -6.62
N LYS A 67 14.42 9.23 -6.75
CA LYS A 67 15.42 8.68 -7.68
C LYS A 67 15.13 9.03 -9.14
N GLN A 68 13.85 8.97 -9.54
CA GLN A 68 13.43 9.36 -10.87
C GLN A 68 13.72 10.85 -11.13
N ASN A 69 13.39 11.73 -10.18
CA ASN A 69 13.59 13.17 -10.33
C ASN A 69 15.08 13.53 -10.37
N SER A 70 15.91 12.91 -9.53
CA SER A 70 17.37 13.07 -9.58
C SER A 70 17.95 12.69 -10.95
N LYS A 71 17.51 11.56 -11.53
CA LYS A 71 17.93 11.14 -12.87
C LYS A 71 17.45 12.10 -13.95
N LYS A 72 16.21 12.62 -13.87
CA LYS A 72 15.69 13.63 -14.80
C LYS A 72 16.54 14.90 -14.77
N GLU A 73 16.92 15.39 -13.59
CA GLU A 73 17.80 16.56 -13.46
C GLU A 73 19.19 16.32 -14.06
N ALA A 74 19.77 15.14 -13.83
CA ALA A 74 21.06 14.78 -14.42
C ALA A 74 21.01 14.78 -15.94
N ILE A 75 19.96 14.19 -16.53
CA ILE A 75 19.71 14.20 -17.98
C ILE A 75 19.58 15.64 -18.48
N PHE A 76 18.79 16.47 -17.80
CA PHE A 76 18.59 17.87 -18.18
C PHE A 76 19.90 18.67 -18.18
N LYS A 77 20.73 18.50 -17.14
CA LYS A 77 22.07 19.12 -17.07
C LYS A 77 22.98 18.68 -18.23
N VAL A 78 22.94 17.40 -18.60
CA VAL A 78 23.72 16.88 -19.75
C VAL A 78 23.20 17.48 -21.06
N GLN A 79 21.89 17.54 -21.26
CA GLN A 79 21.26 18.14 -22.44
C GLN A 79 21.63 19.62 -22.59
N GLN A 80 21.57 20.40 -21.49
CA GLN A 80 22.01 21.80 -21.48
C GLN A 80 23.49 21.96 -21.87
N ARG A 81 24.37 21.11 -21.34
CA ARG A 81 25.81 21.13 -21.71
C ARG A 81 26.02 20.84 -23.19
N ILE A 82 25.36 19.82 -23.75
CA ILE A 82 25.46 19.49 -25.18
C ILE A 82 25.01 20.67 -26.04
N GLN A 83 23.89 21.30 -25.69
CA GLN A 83 23.36 22.45 -26.43
C GLN A 83 24.31 23.64 -26.40
N SER A 84 24.92 23.94 -25.23
CA SER A 84 25.91 25.01 -25.11
C SER A 84 27.18 24.76 -25.95
N LEU A 85 27.67 23.52 -26.02
CA LEU A 85 28.82 23.14 -26.83
C LEU A 85 28.53 23.22 -28.34
N GLN A 86 27.31 22.85 -28.77
CA GLN A 86 26.90 22.97 -30.16
C GLN A 86 26.73 24.43 -30.60
N ALA A 87 26.19 25.29 -29.74
CA ALA A 87 26.09 26.73 -30.01
C ALA A 87 27.46 27.42 -30.11
N GLY A 88 28.48 26.92 -29.40
CA GLY A 88 29.86 27.41 -29.49
C GLY A 88 30.59 27.00 -30.78
N LYS A 89 30.26 25.85 -31.37
CA LYS A 89 30.88 25.37 -32.62
C LYS A 89 30.36 26.05 -33.89
N GLY A 90 29.20 26.72 -33.85
CA GLY A 90 28.65 27.45 -35.01
C GLY A 90 29.17 28.89 -35.18
N LYS A 91 30.07 29.36 -34.31
CA LYS A 91 30.64 30.73 -34.34
C LYS A 91 32.14 30.77 -34.68
N ALA A 92 32.73 29.65 -35.10
CA ALA A 92 34.11 29.55 -35.55
C ALA A 92 34.17 29.27 -37.06
#